data_AF-D1B516-F1
#
_entry.id   AF-D1B516-F1
#
_cell.length_a   1.000
_cell.length_b   1.000
_cell.length_c   1.000
_cell.angle_alpha   90.00
_cell.angle_beta   90.00
_cell.angle_gamma   90.00
#
_symmetry.space_group_name_H-M   'P 1'
#
loop_
_entity.id
_entity.type
_entity.pdbx_description
1 polymer ?
#
loop_
_entity_poly.entity_id
_entity_poly.type
_entity_poly.pdbx_seq_one_letter_code
_entity_poly.pdbx_strand_id
1 'polypeptide(L)'
;MTRSIQLLLGFFISVLVCIVGEVSYLYATHTLDVERLEKKALLTSVVGLPDLALASEARYVRHRSLSDVFSIFSESPELLEYFPSTFVFHHAPHLSLDKGSMAP
;
A
#
# COMPACT_ATOMS: atom_id res chain seq x y z
N MET A 1 23.80 -36.86 -16.36
CA MET A 1 22.96 -35.65 -16.38
C MET A 1 23.82 -34.51 -16.91
N THR A 2 23.41 -33.81 -17.98
CA THR A 2 24.24 -32.75 -18.58
C THR A 2 24.39 -31.57 -17.62
N ARG A 3 25.57 -30.89 -17.60
CA ARG A 3 25.81 -29.71 -16.73
C ARG A 3 24.72 -28.64 -16.86
N SER A 4 24.14 -28.49 -18.05
CA SER A 4 23.01 -27.59 -18.31
C SER A 4 21.75 -27.97 -17.55
N ILE A 5 21.41 -29.27 -17.45
CA ILE A 5 20.26 -29.74 -16.67
C ILE A 5 20.47 -29.51 -15.17
N GLN A 6 21.70 -29.68 -14.67
CA GLN A 6 22.02 -29.43 -13.26
C GLN A 6 21.88 -27.95 -12.89
N LEU A 7 22.32 -27.04 -13.76
CA LEU A 7 22.16 -25.59 -13.56
C LEU A 7 20.69 -25.17 -13.60
N LEU A 8 19.91 -25.71 -14.54
CA LEU A 8 18.49 -25.42 -14.67
C LEU A 8 17.71 -25.90 -13.43
N LEU A 9 17.98 -27.11 -12.95
CA LEU A 9 17.38 -27.62 -11.71
C LEU A 9 17.77 -26.77 -10.49
N GLY A 10 19.04 -26.37 -10.38
CA GLY A 10 19.50 -25.49 -9.31
C GLY A 10 18.78 -24.14 -9.30
N PHE A 11 18.56 -23.55 -10.48
CA PHE A 11 17.79 -22.31 -10.63
C PHE A 11 16.35 -22.47 -10.14
N PHE A 12 15.64 -23.51 -10.58
CA PHE A 12 14.27 -23.76 -10.14
C PHE A 12 14.16 -24.02 -8.62
N ILE A 13 15.13 -24.72 -8.04
CA ILE A 13 15.19 -24.94 -6.59
C ILE A 13 15.41 -23.61 -5.85
N SER A 14 16.30 -22.76 -6.34
CA SER A 14 16.54 -21.44 -5.74
C SER A 14 15.28 -20.58 -5.76
N VAL A 15 14.58 -20.53 -6.89
CA VAL A 15 13.31 -19.79 -7.02
C VAL A 15 12.26 -20.35 -6.07
N LEU A 16 12.15 -21.68 -5.96
CA LEU A 16 11.23 -22.33 -5.03
C LEU A 16 11.52 -21.94 -3.57
N VAL A 17 12.79 -21.91 -3.17
CA VAL A 17 13.21 -21.51 -1.83
C VAL A 17 12.86 -20.04 -1.55
N CYS A 18 13.08 -19.14 -2.52
CA CYS A 18 12.69 -17.73 -2.40
C CYS A 18 11.18 -17.58 -2.18
N ILE A 19 10.36 -18.26 -2.99
CA ILE A 19 8.90 -18.20 -2.90
C ILE A 19 8.42 -18.72 -1.54
N VAL A 20 8.97 -19.85 -1.08
CA VAL A 20 8.62 -20.40 0.24
C VAL A 20 9.01 -19.43 1.36
N GLY A 21 10.19 -18.80 1.25
CA GLY A 21 10.64 -17.75 2.17
C GLY A 21 9.64 -16.59 2.27
N GLU A 22 9.25 -16.03 1.13
CA GLU A 22 8.30 -14.92 1.05
C GLU A 22 6.93 -15.30 1.61
N VAL A 23 6.39 -16.46 1.23
CA VAL A 23 5.09 -16.94 1.74
C VAL A 23 5.15 -17.15 3.25
N SER A 24 6.23 -17.72 3.77
CA SER A 24 6.39 -17.93 5.22
C SER A 24 6.48 -16.61 5.99
N TYR A 25 7.17 -15.61 5.42
CA TYR A 25 7.26 -14.27 5.97
C TYR A 25 5.90 -13.57 5.96
N LEU A 26 5.15 -13.65 4.86
CA LEU A 26 3.81 -13.08 4.75
C LEU A 26 2.83 -13.75 5.72
N TYR A 27 2.92 -15.07 5.89
CA TYR A 27 2.12 -15.79 6.87
C TYR A 27 2.48 -15.35 8.29
N ALA A 28 3.77 -15.30 8.64
CA ALA A 28 4.19 -14.89 9.98
C ALA A 28 3.80 -13.44 10.33
N THR A 29 3.78 -12.53 9.35
CA THR A 29 3.51 -11.11 9.58
C THR A 29 2.02 -10.75 9.63
N HIS A 30 1.10 -11.64 9.22
CA HIS A 30 -0.37 -11.52 9.33
C HIS A 30 -0.88 -10.07 9.28
N THR A 31 -0.50 -9.33 8.24
CA THR A 31 -0.66 -7.87 8.22
C THR A 31 -2.11 -7.41 8.00
N LEU A 32 -2.99 -8.32 7.58
CA LEU A 32 -4.40 -8.08 7.28
C LEU A 32 -5.27 -8.74 8.35
N ASP A 33 -5.44 -8.01 9.46
CA ASP A 33 -6.41 -8.33 10.51
C ASP A 33 -7.78 -7.73 10.14
N VAL A 34 -8.86 -8.46 10.40
CA VAL A 34 -10.23 -8.05 10.06
C VAL A 34 -10.59 -6.77 10.81
N GLU A 35 -10.18 -6.66 12.09
CA GLU A 35 -10.41 -5.46 12.90
C GLU A 35 -9.69 -4.23 12.32
N ARG A 36 -8.48 -4.41 11.77
CA ARG A 36 -7.73 -3.33 11.10
C ARG A 36 -8.40 -2.90 9.79
N LEU A 37 -8.99 -3.85 9.07
CA LEU A 37 -9.71 -3.57 7.82
C LEU A 37 -10.98 -2.75 8.08
N GLU A 38 -11.75 -3.11 9.11
CA GLU A 38 -12.94 -2.36 9.53
C GLU A 38 -12.59 -0.93 9.98
N LYS A 39 -11.54 -0.78 10.79
CA LYS A 39 -11.03 0.55 11.19
C LYS A 39 -10.57 1.38 9.99
N LYS A 40 -9.93 0.75 9.01
CA LYS A 40 -9.54 1.40 7.75
C LYS A 40 -10.77 1.90 6.98
N ALA A 41 -11.80 1.06 6.84
CA ALA A 41 -13.03 1.40 6.13
C ALA A 41 -13.79 2.56 6.81
N LEU A 42 -13.83 2.56 8.15
CA LEU A 42 -14.42 3.65 8.93
C LEU A 42 -13.65 4.95 8.74
N LEU A 43 -12.31 4.91 8.77
CA LEU A 43 -11.51 6.11 8.56
C LEU A 43 -11.67 6.67 7.13
N THR A 44 -11.73 5.81 6.11
CA THR A 44 -11.99 6.25 4.73
C THR A 44 -13.34 6.93 4.59
N SER A 45 -14.40 6.42 5.25
CA SER A 45 -15.73 7.02 5.18
C SER A 45 -15.80 8.35 5.92
N VAL A 46 -15.15 8.49 7.08
CA VAL A 46 -15.10 9.74 7.85
C VAL A 46 -14.35 10.84 7.12
N VAL A 47 -13.22 10.51 6.47
CA VAL A 47 -12.41 11.49 5.73
C VAL A 47 -12.98 11.74 4.32
N GLY A 48 -13.95 10.93 3.87
CA GLY A 48 -14.55 11.04 2.54
C GLY A 48 -13.59 10.64 1.41
N LEU A 49 -12.59 9.79 1.70
CA LEU A 49 -11.60 9.33 0.74
C LEU A 49 -11.95 7.92 0.24
N PRO A 50 -11.64 7.60 -1.04
CA PRO A 50 -11.84 6.26 -1.57
C PRO A 50 -10.86 5.21 -0.98
N ASP A 51 -9.69 5.62 -0.50
CA ASP A 51 -8.71 4.78 0.20
C ASP A 51 -7.81 5.65 1.11
N LEU A 52 -7.17 5.05 2.13
CA LEU A 52 -6.21 5.70 3.04
C LEU A 52 -4.83 5.93 2.42
N ALA A 53 -4.60 5.50 1.18
CA ALA A 53 -3.37 5.80 0.45
C ALA A 53 -3.37 7.29 0.03
N LEU A 54 -2.97 8.17 0.95
CA LEU A 54 -2.86 9.61 0.73
C LEU A 54 -1.74 9.98 -0.25
N ALA A 55 -0.72 9.13 -0.38
CA ALA A 55 0.30 9.25 -1.40
C ALA A 55 0.10 8.23 -2.52
N SER A 56 -0.04 8.74 -3.72
CA SER A 56 -0.33 8.00 -4.95
C SER A 56 0.76 8.12 -6.00
N GLU A 57 1.96 8.53 -5.58
CA GLU A 57 2.95 9.19 -6.42
C GLU A 57 3.59 8.32 -7.50
N ALA A 58 3.39 7.00 -7.47
CA ALA A 58 3.49 6.20 -8.69
C ALA A 58 2.23 6.39 -9.56
N ARG A 59 1.88 7.64 -9.88
CA ARG A 59 0.73 7.98 -10.73
C ARG A 59 0.91 7.43 -12.15
N TYR A 60 2.15 7.07 -12.52
CA TYR A 60 2.52 6.38 -13.75
C TYR A 60 1.88 4.98 -13.92
N VAL A 61 1.41 4.35 -12.84
CA VAL A 61 0.90 2.96 -12.86
C VAL A 61 -0.63 2.90 -12.76
N ARG A 62 -1.33 4.03 -12.60
CA ARG A 62 -2.81 4.03 -12.48
C ARG A 62 -3.47 3.98 -13.86
N HIS A 63 -4.52 3.17 -13.95
CA HIS A 63 -5.41 3.15 -15.11
C HIS A 63 -6.05 4.53 -15.33
N ARG A 64 -6.16 4.97 -16.58
CA ARG A 64 -6.55 6.34 -16.94
C ARG A 64 -7.93 6.77 -16.42
N SER A 65 -8.82 5.82 -16.13
CA SER A 65 -10.12 6.07 -15.51
C SER A 65 -10.05 6.51 -14.05
N LEU A 66 -8.92 6.30 -13.38
CA LEU A 66 -8.67 6.68 -11.98
C LEU A 66 -7.68 7.85 -11.88
N SER A 67 -7.40 8.52 -13.00
CA SER A 67 -6.58 9.72 -13.04
C SER A 67 -7.45 10.95 -12.78
N ASP A 68 -7.04 11.77 -11.82
CA ASP A 68 -7.66 13.07 -11.56
C ASP A 68 -7.31 14.08 -12.68
N VAL A 69 -8.13 15.11 -12.88
CA VAL A 69 -7.96 16.12 -13.94
C VAL A 69 -6.58 16.77 -13.89
N PHE A 70 -6.03 16.95 -12.68
CA PHE A 70 -4.72 17.58 -12.48
C PHE A 70 -3.52 16.64 -12.67
N SER A 71 -3.74 15.32 -12.84
CA SER A 71 -2.65 14.35 -12.96
C SER A 71 -1.74 14.56 -14.17
N ILE A 72 -2.27 15.18 -15.23
CA ILE A 72 -1.54 15.40 -16.48
C ILE A 72 -0.46 16.48 -16.31
N PHE A 73 -0.70 17.45 -15.43
CA PHE A 73 0.18 18.61 -15.23
C PHE A 73 1.22 18.39 -14.13
N SER A 74 1.07 17.33 -13.34
CA SER A 74 1.93 17.01 -12.19
C SER A 74 3.39 16.72 -12.55
N GLU A 75 3.68 16.47 -13.83
CA GLU A 75 5.02 16.16 -14.36
C GLU A 75 5.45 17.15 -15.45
N SER A 76 4.80 18.31 -15.52
CA SER A 76 5.13 19.32 -16.52
C SER A 76 6.50 19.95 -16.19
N PRO A 77 7.32 20.25 -17.21
CA PRO A 77 8.62 20.91 -17.01
C PRO A 77 8.49 22.36 -16.50
N GLU A 78 7.28 22.92 -16.52
CA GLU A 78 6.93 24.26 -16.04
C GLU A 78 6.59 24.27 -14.54
N LEU A 79 6.56 23.10 -13.89
CA LEU A 79 6.16 22.98 -12.49
C LEU A 79 7.26 23.53 -11.57
N LEU A 80 6.92 24.59 -10.81
CA LEU A 80 7.85 25.22 -9.87
C LEU A 80 8.09 24.38 -8.60
N GLU A 81 7.12 23.57 -8.22
CA GLU A 81 7.18 22.71 -7.03
C GLU A 81 6.81 21.28 -7.42
N TYR A 82 7.80 20.40 -7.52
CA TYR A 82 7.58 18.95 -7.56
C TYR A 82 7.31 18.50 -6.12
N PHE A 83 6.06 18.20 -5.79
CA PHE A 83 5.70 17.86 -4.41
C PHE A 83 5.26 16.41 -4.28
N PRO A 84 6.21 15.45 -4.17
CA PRO A 84 5.91 14.10 -3.78
C PRO A 84 6.12 13.96 -2.26
N SER A 85 5.34 14.68 -1.43
CA SER A 85 5.49 14.56 0.02
C SER A 85 4.24 13.96 0.65
N THR A 86 4.42 12.74 1.17
CA THR A 86 3.40 11.92 1.82
C THR A 86 3.17 12.40 3.25
N PHE A 87 1.92 12.70 3.61
CA PHE A 87 1.50 12.81 5.01
C PHE A 87 0.64 11.61 5.37
N VAL A 88 1.01 10.89 6.43
CA VAL A 88 0.19 9.83 7.02
C VAL A 88 -0.47 10.39 8.26
N PHE A 89 -1.80 10.30 8.35
CA PHE A 89 -2.48 10.55 9.63
C PHE A 89 -2.11 9.42 10.58
N HIS A 90 -1.27 9.73 11.58
CA HIS A 90 -1.07 8.85 12.72
C HIS A 90 -2.19 9.09 13.73
N HIS A 91 -2.80 8.03 14.25
CA HIS A 91 -3.70 8.15 15.39
C HIS A 91 -2.98 8.88 16.54
N ALA A 92 -3.60 9.88 17.15
CA ALA A 92 -3.03 10.53 18.32
C ALA A 92 -3.19 9.59 19.53
N PRO A 93 -2.12 8.99 20.08
CA PRO A 93 -2.25 7.94 21.09
C PRO A 93 -2.85 8.44 22.41
N HIS A 94 -2.81 9.76 22.64
CA HIS A 94 -3.32 10.42 23.84
C HIS A 94 -4.77 10.89 23.69
N LEU A 95 -5.37 10.77 22.50
CA LEU A 95 -6.77 11.08 22.28
C LEU A 95 -7.61 9.85 22.70
N SER A 96 -7.69 9.61 24.00
CA SER A 96 -8.67 8.69 24.57
C SER A 96 -10.06 9.25 24.25
N LEU A 97 -10.67 8.77 23.17
CA LEU A 97 -12.07 9.08 22.90
C LEU A 97 -12.88 8.52 24.06
N ASP A 98 -13.41 9.43 24.89
CA ASP A 98 -14.39 9.08 25.89
C ASP A 98 -15.57 8.40 25.17
N LYS A 99 -15.82 7.13 25.52
CA LYS A 99 -16.82 6.27 24.88
C LYS A 99 -18.26 6.83 24.99
N GLY A 100 -18.47 7.91 25.73
CA GLY A 100 -19.78 8.54 25.96
C GLY A 100 -20.27 9.52 24.88
N SER A 101 -19.44 9.95 23.92
CA SER A 101 -19.79 11.06 23.02
C SER A 101 -20.30 10.65 21.61
N MET A 102 -20.38 9.35 21.30
CA MET A 102 -20.89 8.87 20.01
C MET A 102 -22.14 8.02 20.21
N ALA A 103 -23.23 8.67 20.61
CA ALA A 103 -24.58 8.18 20.39
C ALA A 103 -25.32 9.22 19.52
N PRO A 104 -25.98 8.83 18.42
CA PRO A 104 -27.14 9.57 17.95
C PRO A 104 -28.31 9.43 18.94
#